data_AF-V4AJY1-F1
#
_entry.id   AF-V4AJY1-F1
#
_cell.length_a   1.000
_cell.length_b   1.000
_cell.length_c   1.000
_cell.angle_alpha   90.00
_cell.angle_beta   90.00
_cell.angle_gamma   90.00
#
_symmetry.space_group_name_H-M   'P 1'
#
loop_
_entity.id
_entity.type
_entity.pdbx_description
1 polymer ?
#
loop_
_entity_poly.entity_id
_entity_poly.type
_entity_poly.pdbx_seq_one_letter_code
_entity_poly.pdbx_strand_id
1 'polypeptide(L)'
;MDCEQNLEKIGSLKYFRRYTYKGCLLECLTKYVVNMCSCVTEYIVHNTTDVPYCTPFQRQDCVLPITRQFYLDSSNSNNITDSCVCPRPCSETKYITDLSSGTFPSIRAVDKLIAANITQSLEHARNNLLKVTISFKDSMVEHIYHEPNMSISDTVSIIGGLMGFCLGASILSIVEFVETVFWCILTLISTFIKQNKRVGPKQSKATTMK
;
A
#
# COMPACT_ATOMS: atom_id res chain seq x y z
N MET A 1 -5.96 -5.17 4.49
CA MET A 1 -5.81 -3.91 3.75
C MET A 1 -4.56 -4.06 2.93
N ASP A 2 -4.70 -4.05 1.62
CA ASP A 2 -3.59 -4.31 0.71
C ASP A 2 -2.78 -3.01 0.53
N CYS A 3 -1.47 -3.11 0.64
CA CYS A 3 -0.54 -2.01 0.41
C CYS A 3 0.27 -2.29 -0.86
N GLU A 4 0.72 -1.24 -1.53
CA GLU A 4 1.44 -1.35 -2.78
C GLU A 4 2.93 -1.04 -2.57
N GLN A 5 3.81 -1.93 -3.06
CA GLN A 5 5.26 -1.80 -2.90
C GLN A 5 5.92 -1.05 -4.07
N ASN A 6 5.35 -1.11 -5.27
CA ASN A 6 5.95 -0.53 -6.48
C ASN A 6 5.32 0.83 -6.86
N LEU A 7 5.37 1.77 -5.91
CA LEU A 7 4.73 3.08 -6.05
C LEU A 7 5.38 3.97 -7.14
N GLU A 8 6.69 3.79 -7.39
CA GLU A 8 7.39 4.47 -8.49
C GLU A 8 6.87 4.07 -9.88
N LYS A 9 6.24 2.89 -9.99
CA LYS A 9 5.72 2.34 -11.25
C LYS A 9 4.25 2.69 -11.50
N ILE A 10 3.51 3.08 -10.46
CA ILE A 10 2.04 3.27 -10.48
C ILE A 10 1.64 4.74 -10.57
N GLY A 11 2.54 5.66 -10.25
CA GLY A 11 2.31 7.07 -10.53
C GLY A 11 3.55 7.89 -10.21
N SER A 12 4.30 8.26 -11.25
CA SER A 12 5.19 9.42 -11.14
C SER A 12 4.31 10.63 -10.83
N LEU A 13 4.22 10.99 -9.55
CA LEU A 13 3.58 12.21 -9.10
C LEU A 13 4.21 13.38 -9.86
N LYS A 14 3.39 14.18 -10.52
CA LYS A 14 3.85 15.27 -11.38
C LYS A 14 4.45 16.41 -10.55
N TYR A 15 3.89 16.65 -9.36
CA TYR A 15 4.22 17.77 -8.50
C TYR A 15 5.06 17.37 -7.28
N PHE A 16 4.92 16.12 -6.81
CA PHE A 16 5.61 15.64 -5.63
C PHE A 16 6.75 14.67 -5.95
N ARG A 17 7.95 14.93 -5.41
CA ARG A 17 9.12 14.07 -5.62
C ARG A 17 8.99 12.67 -4.98
N ARG A 18 8.22 12.55 -3.90
CA ARG A 18 8.02 11.28 -3.18
C ARG A 18 6.55 10.95 -3.10
N TYR A 19 6.23 9.67 -3.28
CA TYR A 19 4.88 9.19 -3.10
C TYR A 19 4.43 9.25 -1.65
N THR A 20 3.29 9.91 -1.44
CA THR A 20 2.53 9.85 -0.20
C THR A 20 1.06 9.71 -0.57
N TYR A 21 0.28 9.02 0.26
CA TYR A 21 -1.16 8.86 0.03
C TYR A 21 -1.86 10.22 -0.11
N LYS A 22 -1.52 11.18 0.76
CA LYS A 22 -2.04 12.56 0.70
C LYS A 22 -1.59 13.31 -0.56
N GLY A 23 -0.35 13.13 -0.99
CA GLY A 23 0.17 13.70 -2.23
C GLY A 23 -0.60 13.21 -3.45
N CYS A 24 -0.85 11.89 -3.55
CA CYS A 24 -1.67 11.32 -4.61
C CYS A 24 -3.09 11.90 -4.65
N LEU A 25 -3.75 12.00 -3.49
CA LEU A 25 -5.06 12.63 -3.40
C LEU A 25 -5.04 14.10 -3.84
N LEU A 26 -4.02 14.85 -3.46
CA LEU A 26 -3.89 16.25 -3.84
C LEU A 26 -3.64 16.41 -5.35
N GLU A 27 -2.83 15.54 -5.96
CA GLU A 27 -2.67 15.54 -7.42
C GLU A 27 -3.95 15.16 -8.14
N CYS A 28 -4.70 14.19 -7.61
CA CYS A 28 -5.99 13.83 -8.19
C CYS A 28 -6.97 15.00 -8.13
N LEU A 29 -7.09 15.66 -6.97
CA LEU A 29 -7.88 16.87 -6.81
C LEU A 29 -7.42 17.96 -7.79
N THR A 30 -6.10 18.15 -7.94
CA THR A 30 -5.53 19.14 -8.86
C THR A 30 -5.90 18.83 -10.31
N LYS A 31 -5.87 17.56 -10.73
CA LYS A 31 -6.35 17.14 -12.07
C LYS A 31 -7.82 17.49 -12.29
N TYR A 32 -8.66 17.26 -11.28
CA TYR A 32 -10.07 17.65 -11.33
C TYR A 32 -10.27 19.16 -11.46
N VAL A 33 -9.55 19.95 -10.65
CA VAL A 33 -9.62 21.41 -10.68
C VAL A 33 -9.13 21.95 -12.02
N VAL A 34 -8.02 21.42 -12.56
CA VAL A 34 -7.51 21.82 -13.88
C VAL A 34 -8.52 21.47 -14.98
N ASN A 35 -9.14 20.30 -14.94
CA ASN A 35 -10.13 19.89 -15.95
C ASN A 35 -11.41 20.75 -15.91
N MET A 36 -11.88 21.13 -14.73
CA MET A 36 -13.16 21.85 -14.56
C MET A 36 -13.00 23.38 -14.62
N CYS A 37 -11.94 23.91 -14.00
CA CYS A 37 -11.72 25.35 -13.86
C CYS A 37 -10.60 25.90 -14.77
N SER A 38 -9.85 25.03 -15.48
CA SER A 38 -8.73 25.41 -16.36
C SER A 38 -7.66 26.27 -15.68
N CYS A 39 -7.49 26.11 -14.37
CA CYS A 39 -6.53 26.84 -13.56
C CYS A 39 -5.92 25.93 -12.49
N VAL A 40 -4.74 26.31 -11.97
CA VAL A 40 -4.06 25.58 -10.89
C VAL A 40 -4.09 26.38 -9.59
N THR A 41 -4.23 25.69 -8.46
CA THR A 41 -4.21 26.32 -7.13
C THR A 41 -2.80 26.74 -6.72
N GLU A 42 -2.68 27.81 -5.92
CA GLU A 42 -1.40 28.41 -5.54
C GLU A 42 -0.51 27.52 -4.66
N TYR A 43 -1.07 26.50 -4.00
CA TYR A 43 -0.31 25.55 -3.20
C TYR A 43 0.40 24.47 -4.03
N ILE A 44 0.18 24.44 -5.35
CA ILE A 44 0.87 23.54 -6.28
C ILE A 44 2.00 24.32 -6.98
N VAL A 45 3.23 23.80 -6.90
CA VAL A 45 4.40 24.44 -7.51
C VAL A 45 4.32 24.30 -9.03
N HIS A 46 4.09 25.44 -9.69
CA HIS A 46 3.81 25.57 -11.13
C HIS A 46 4.98 25.24 -12.07
N ASN A 47 6.16 24.87 -11.56
CA ASN A 47 7.31 24.53 -12.41
C ASN A 47 7.10 23.30 -13.31
N THR A 48 5.90 22.72 -13.30
CA THR A 48 5.50 21.52 -14.04
C THR A 48 4.23 21.72 -14.88
N THR A 49 3.61 22.91 -14.91
CA THR A 49 2.32 23.15 -15.61
C THR A 49 2.34 24.31 -16.59
N ASP A 50 1.72 24.10 -17.76
CA ASP A 50 1.41 25.13 -18.76
C ASP A 50 0.09 25.88 -18.45
N VAL A 51 -0.44 25.76 -17.23
CA VAL A 51 -1.78 26.22 -16.84
C VAL A 51 -1.66 27.32 -15.79
N PRO A 52 -2.30 28.49 -15.96
CA PRO A 52 -2.16 29.63 -15.05
C PRO A 52 -2.74 29.36 -13.66
N TYR A 53 -2.29 30.15 -12.68
CA TYR A 53 -2.90 30.15 -11.34
C TYR A 53 -4.35 30.65 -11.37
N CYS A 54 -5.19 30.07 -10.51
CA CYS A 54 -6.59 30.49 -10.35
C CYS A 54 -6.70 31.91 -9.81
N THR A 55 -7.61 32.70 -10.42
CA THR A 55 -7.98 34.02 -9.89
C THR A 55 -8.80 33.90 -8.60
N PRO A 56 -8.89 34.95 -7.76
CA PRO A 56 -9.72 34.93 -6.55
C PRO A 56 -11.20 34.58 -6.85
N PHE A 57 -11.72 35.05 -7.98
CA PHE A 57 -13.08 34.75 -8.42
C PHE A 57 -13.25 33.26 -8.77
N GLN A 58 -12.36 32.70 -9.60
CA GLN A 58 -12.37 31.27 -9.93
C GLN A 58 -12.18 30.39 -8.68
N ARG A 59 -11.39 30.84 -7.72
CA ARG A 59 -11.22 30.12 -6.45
C ARG A 59 -12.55 29.98 -5.72
N GLN A 60 -13.30 31.06 -5.62
CA GLN A 60 -14.56 31.10 -4.88
C GLN A 60 -15.66 30.32 -5.62
N ASP A 61 -15.81 30.55 -6.92
CA ASP A 61 -16.95 30.05 -7.70
C ASP A 61 -16.74 28.63 -8.24
N CYS A 62 -15.48 28.21 -8.43
CA CYS A 62 -15.16 26.91 -9.06
C CYS A 62 -14.34 26.00 -8.13
N VAL A 63 -13.19 26.47 -7.63
CA VAL A 63 -12.28 25.59 -6.87
C VAL A 63 -12.86 25.16 -5.53
N LEU A 64 -13.45 26.09 -4.77
CA LEU A 64 -13.99 25.83 -3.44
C LEU A 64 -15.12 24.79 -3.43
N PRO A 65 -16.16 24.88 -4.28
CA PRO A 65 -17.22 23.87 -4.31
C PRO A 65 -16.71 22.49 -4.74
N ILE A 66 -15.82 22.43 -5.75
CA ILE A 66 -15.22 21.17 -6.20
C ILE A 66 -14.39 20.52 -5.10
N THR A 67 -13.55 21.30 -4.42
CA THR A 67 -12.71 20.82 -3.32
C THR A 67 -13.57 20.31 -2.17
N ARG A 68 -14.64 21.03 -1.81
CA ARG A 68 -15.58 20.62 -0.77
C ARG A 68 -16.25 19.29 -1.15
N GLN A 69 -16.73 19.18 -2.39
CA GLN A 69 -17.37 17.96 -2.86
C GLN A 69 -16.40 16.77 -2.86
N PHE A 70 -15.17 16.96 -3.33
CA PHE A 70 -14.13 15.92 -3.31
C PHE A 70 -13.89 15.33 -1.92
N TYR A 71 -13.83 16.18 -0.88
CA TYR A 71 -13.63 15.71 0.49
C TYR A 71 -14.90 15.10 1.11
N LEU A 72 -16.10 15.58 0.76
CA LEU A 72 -17.36 15.00 1.24
C LEU A 72 -17.64 13.62 0.63
N ASP A 73 -17.38 13.46 -0.66
CA ASP A 73 -17.59 12.20 -1.39
C ASP A 73 -16.56 11.13 -1.00
N SER A 74 -15.39 11.51 -0.49
CA SER A 74 -14.44 10.54 0.09
C SER A 74 -15.00 9.77 1.30
N SER A 75 -16.11 10.23 1.89
CA SER A 75 -16.82 9.55 2.99
C SER A 75 -18.10 8.83 2.56
N ASN A 76 -18.64 9.12 1.37
CA ASN A 76 -19.88 8.55 0.86
C ASN A 76 -19.64 8.15 -0.60
N SER A 77 -19.63 6.84 -0.86
CA SER A 77 -19.36 6.14 -2.13
C SER A 77 -20.12 6.64 -3.36
N ASN A 78 -19.89 7.88 -3.79
CA ASN A 78 -20.49 8.51 -4.94
C ASN A 78 -19.38 9.17 -5.80
N ASN A 79 -18.91 8.41 -6.79
CA ASN A 79 -18.52 8.79 -8.16
C ASN A 79 -17.40 9.81 -8.46
N ILE A 80 -16.94 10.68 -7.54
CA ILE A 80 -15.77 11.57 -7.84
C ILE A 80 -14.45 10.91 -7.43
N THR A 81 -14.45 10.16 -6.32
CA THR A 81 -13.24 9.49 -5.81
C THR A 81 -12.94 8.15 -6.48
N ASP A 82 -13.92 7.52 -7.14
CA ASP A 82 -13.72 6.22 -7.81
C ASP A 82 -12.75 6.28 -8.99
N SER A 83 -12.53 7.48 -9.56
CA SER A 83 -11.52 7.70 -10.60
C SER A 83 -10.10 7.83 -10.04
N CYS A 84 -9.97 8.15 -8.74
CA CYS A 84 -8.68 8.38 -8.08
C CYS A 84 -8.15 7.07 -7.50
N VAL A 85 -7.38 6.32 -8.28
CA VAL A 85 -6.66 5.14 -7.77
C VAL A 85 -5.41 5.60 -7.02
N CYS A 86 -5.54 5.80 -5.71
CA CYS A 86 -4.42 6.13 -4.82
C CYS A 86 -4.13 4.97 -3.86
N PRO A 87 -3.25 4.02 -4.21
CA PRO A 87 -2.92 2.91 -3.34
C PRO A 87 -2.21 3.38 -2.05
N ARG A 88 -2.42 2.65 -0.96
CA ARG A 88 -1.72 2.90 0.31
C ARG A 88 -0.27 2.43 0.18
N PRO A 89 0.72 3.23 0.59
CA PRO A 89 2.11 2.79 0.60
C PRO A 89 2.33 1.73 1.68
N CYS A 90 3.19 0.74 1.42
CA CYS A 90 3.57 -0.25 2.45
C CYS A 90 4.52 0.29 3.51
N SER A 91 5.17 1.44 3.25
CA SER A 91 6.04 2.11 4.21
C SER A 91 5.53 3.53 4.42
N GLU A 92 5.15 3.83 5.66
CA GLU A 92 4.70 5.16 6.09
C GLU A 92 5.32 5.50 7.44
N THR A 93 5.76 6.74 7.61
CA THR A 93 6.22 7.27 8.90
C THR A 93 5.14 8.17 9.48
N LYS A 94 4.64 7.83 10.66
CA LYS A 94 3.61 8.59 11.36
C LYS A 94 4.20 9.25 12.61
N TYR A 95 3.97 10.54 12.76
CA TYR A 95 4.30 11.30 13.97
C TYR A 95 3.05 11.45 14.83
N ILE A 96 3.06 10.84 16.02
CA ILE A 96 2.01 11.03 17.03
C ILE A 96 2.35 12.29 17.81
N THR A 97 1.39 13.21 17.93
CA THR A 97 1.61 14.53 18.54
C THR A 97 0.77 14.68 19.79
N ASP A 98 1.41 15.05 20.90
CA ASP A 98 0.76 15.48 22.13
C ASP A 98 0.91 17.00 22.29
N LEU A 99 -0.20 17.70 22.55
CA LEU A 99 -0.19 19.16 22.72
C LEU A 99 -0.16 19.53 24.21
N SER A 100 0.86 20.28 24.60
CA SER A 100 0.87 20.98 25.90
C SER A 100 0.95 22.48 25.67
N SER A 101 0.12 23.22 26.42
CA SER A 101 0.03 24.69 26.34
C SER A 101 0.26 25.32 27.70
N GLY A 102 0.91 26.49 27.72
CA GLY A 102 1.15 27.26 28.93
C GLY A 102 1.20 28.75 28.65
N THR A 103 1.05 29.56 29.70
CA THR A 103 1.03 31.01 29.57
C THR A 103 2.41 31.55 29.19
N PHE A 104 2.46 32.28 28.08
CA PHE A 104 3.65 32.97 27.59
C PHE A 104 3.31 34.43 27.23
N PRO A 105 4.20 35.40 27.46
CA PRO A 105 5.43 35.32 28.25
C PRO A 105 5.16 35.40 29.77
N SER A 106 6.14 35.01 30.58
CA SER A 106 6.10 35.24 32.03
C SER A 106 6.27 36.73 32.33
N ILE A 107 5.72 37.19 33.47
CA ILE A 107 5.75 38.62 33.85
C ILE A 107 7.19 39.17 33.84
N ARG A 108 8.15 38.41 34.40
CA ARG A 108 9.57 38.79 34.44
C ARG A 108 10.28 38.71 33.09
N ALA A 109 9.79 37.87 32.18
CA ALA A 109 10.37 37.76 30.83
C ALA A 109 9.91 38.91 29.94
N VAL A 110 8.75 39.52 30.23
CA VAL A 110 8.20 40.60 29.41
C VAL A 110 9.06 41.85 29.46
N ASP A 111 9.68 42.17 30.59
CA ASP A 111 10.56 43.35 30.71
C ASP A 111 11.74 43.26 29.74
N LYS A 112 12.28 42.04 29.53
CA LYS A 112 13.33 41.80 28.53
C LYS A 112 12.81 41.93 27.09
N LEU A 113 11.58 41.52 26.82
CA LEU A 113 10.95 41.64 25.50
C LEU A 113 10.61 43.10 25.18
N ILE A 114 10.22 43.90 26.17
CA ILE A 114 10.00 45.33 26.05
C ILE A 114 11.33 46.05 25.84
N ALA A 115 12.37 45.70 26.61
CA ALA A 115 13.72 46.26 26.41
C ALA A 115 14.31 45.93 25.04
N ALA A 116 13.96 44.76 24.47
CA ALA A 116 14.33 44.36 23.11
C ALA A 116 13.43 44.97 22.02
N ASN A 117 12.46 45.82 22.40
CA ASN A 117 11.51 46.48 21.51
C ASN A 117 10.65 45.51 20.66
N ILE A 118 10.41 44.30 21.18
CA ILE A 118 9.58 43.26 20.53
C ILE A 118 8.09 43.48 20.86
N THR A 119 7.79 43.99 22.05
CA THR A 119 6.41 44.23 22.52
C THR A 119 6.33 45.50 23.35
N GLN A 120 5.18 46.15 23.35
CA GLN A 120 4.95 47.39 24.11
C GLN A 120 4.41 47.17 25.53
N SER A 121 3.64 46.09 25.75
CA SER A 121 3.01 45.80 27.04
C SER A 121 2.83 44.29 27.25
N LEU A 122 2.56 43.89 28.49
CA LEU A 122 2.28 42.48 28.83
C LEU A 122 1.04 41.95 28.10
N GLU A 123 -0.02 42.75 28.02
CA GLU A 123 -1.24 42.36 27.30
C GLU A 123 -0.99 42.22 25.80
N HIS A 124 -0.23 43.16 25.22
CA HIS A 124 0.15 43.08 23.81
C HIS A 124 1.00 41.84 23.53
N ALA A 125 1.89 41.48 24.46
CA ALA A 125 2.71 40.28 24.34
C ALA A 125 1.86 39.01 24.41
N ARG A 126 0.89 38.93 25.33
CA ARG A 126 0.02 37.75 25.49
C ARG A 126 -0.94 37.54 24.31
N ASN A 127 -1.38 38.61 23.67
CA ASN A 127 -2.32 38.53 22.56
C ASN A 127 -1.65 38.30 21.21
N ASN A 128 -0.37 38.67 21.05
CA ASN A 128 0.31 38.63 19.75
C ASN A 128 1.51 37.68 19.70
N LEU A 129 2.13 37.31 20.82
CA LEU A 129 3.28 36.40 20.83
C LEU A 129 2.88 34.97 21.14
N LEU A 130 3.36 34.06 20.29
CA LEU A 130 3.26 32.63 20.50
C LEU A 130 4.66 32.01 20.50
N LYS A 131 4.96 31.20 21.52
CA LYS A 131 6.16 30.35 21.53
C LYS A 131 5.76 28.91 21.28
N VAL A 132 6.16 28.38 20.12
CA VAL A 132 5.98 26.96 19.77
C VAL A 132 7.32 26.25 19.91
N THR A 133 7.36 25.20 20.74
CA THR A 133 8.53 24.33 20.87
C THR A 133 8.15 22.94 20.34
N ILE A 134 8.82 22.48 19.29
CA ILE A 134 8.63 21.16 18.71
C ILE A 134 9.77 20.28 19.19
N SER A 135 9.46 19.28 20.01
CA SER A 135 10.42 18.34 20.56
C SER A 135 9.86 16.92 20.48
N PHE A 136 10.75 15.93 20.32
CA PHE A 136 10.36 14.54 20.47
C PHE A 136 10.06 14.25 21.95
N LYS A 137 8.93 13.58 22.20
CA LYS A 137 8.54 13.16 23.54
C LYS A 137 9.52 12.15 24.12
N ASP A 138 9.89 11.18 23.29
CA ASP A 138 10.81 10.10 23.62
C ASP A 138 11.90 10.02 22.54
N SER A 139 13.09 9.55 22.90
CA SER A 139 14.20 9.29 21.95
C SER A 139 14.08 7.94 21.23
N MET A 140 13.02 7.18 21.52
CA MET A 140 12.73 5.89 20.91
C MET A 140 11.87 6.05 19.67
N VAL A 141 12.18 5.28 18.62
CA VAL A 141 11.33 5.15 17.43
C VAL A 141 10.59 3.83 17.49
N GLU A 142 9.27 3.89 17.39
CA GLU A 142 8.42 2.68 17.28
C GLU A 142 8.33 2.24 15.82
N HIS A 143 8.67 0.98 15.56
CA HIS A 143 8.54 0.37 14.25
C HIS A 143 7.43 -0.69 14.29
N ILE A 144 6.42 -0.53 13.44
CA ILE A 144 5.28 -1.45 13.32
C ILE A 144 5.38 -2.13 11.96
N TYR A 145 5.51 -3.45 11.95
CA TYR A 145 5.54 -4.27 10.74
C TYR A 145 4.36 -5.24 10.73
N HIS A 146 3.75 -5.44 9.56
CA HIS A 146 2.74 -6.46 9.36
C HIS A 146 3.38 -7.70 8.76
N GLU A 147 3.40 -8.79 9.52
CA GLU A 147 3.90 -10.09 9.08
C GLU A 147 2.72 -11.03 8.83
N PRO A 148 2.83 -11.97 7.88
CA PRO A 148 1.79 -12.97 7.66
C PRO A 148 1.65 -13.86 8.90
N ASN A 149 0.40 -14.07 9.36
CA ASN A 149 0.12 -14.91 10.53
C ASN A 149 0.58 -16.38 10.38
N MET A 150 0.75 -16.85 9.14
CA MET A 150 1.23 -18.20 8.84
C MET A 150 2.13 -18.15 7.61
N SER A 151 3.37 -18.62 7.78
CA SER A 151 4.30 -18.85 6.68
C SER A 151 4.06 -20.22 6.04
N ILE A 152 4.60 -20.41 4.83
CA ILE A 152 4.55 -21.72 4.15
C ILE A 152 5.24 -22.80 5.01
N SER A 153 6.31 -22.42 5.73
CA SER A 153 7.00 -23.30 6.65
C SER A 153 6.07 -23.77 7.78
N ASP A 154 5.26 -22.87 8.33
CA ASP A 154 4.32 -23.21 9.41
C ASP A 154 3.23 -24.15 8.91
N THR A 155 2.71 -23.93 7.70
CA THR A 155 1.72 -24.82 7.09
C THR A 155 2.30 -26.23 6.90
N VAL A 156 3.51 -26.34 6.36
CA VAL A 156 4.19 -27.64 6.17
C VAL A 156 4.47 -28.31 7.52
N SER A 157 4.87 -27.53 8.53
CA SER A 157 5.09 -28.02 9.89
C SER A 157 3.81 -28.59 10.50
N ILE A 158 2.67 -27.90 10.35
CA ILE A 158 1.36 -28.37 10.85
C ILE A 158 0.95 -29.67 10.14
N ILE A 159 1.05 -29.73 8.80
CA ILE A 159 0.68 -30.93 8.04
C ILE A 159 1.60 -32.10 8.42
N GLY A 160 2.92 -31.89 8.42
CA GLY A 160 3.90 -32.92 8.77
C GLY A 160 3.74 -33.40 10.22
N GLY A 161 3.45 -32.48 11.15
CA GLY A 161 3.18 -32.80 12.55
C GLY A 161 1.93 -33.64 12.73
N LEU A 162 0.83 -33.29 12.05
CA LEU A 162 -0.42 -34.05 12.09
C LEU A 162 -0.27 -35.43 11.44
N MET A 163 0.42 -35.54 10.30
CA MET A 163 0.67 -36.83 9.66
C MET A 163 1.60 -37.73 10.49
N GLY A 164 2.66 -37.17 11.07
CA GLY A 164 3.58 -37.90 11.95
C GLY A 164 2.91 -38.37 13.24
N PHE A 165 2.06 -37.54 13.84
CA PHE A 165 1.35 -37.88 15.07
C PHE A 165 0.23 -38.89 14.85
N CYS A 166 -0.65 -38.66 13.86
CA CYS A 166 -1.84 -39.49 13.68
C CYS A 166 -1.56 -40.81 12.93
N LEU A 167 -0.64 -40.80 11.97
CA LEU A 167 -0.35 -41.97 11.11
C LEU A 167 1.00 -42.63 11.42
N GLY A 168 1.87 -41.99 12.21
CA GLY A 168 3.27 -42.40 12.32
C GLY A 168 4.03 -42.27 10.99
N ALA A 169 3.49 -41.51 10.03
CA ALA A 169 4.03 -41.40 8.68
C ALA A 169 5.04 -40.25 8.60
N SER A 170 6.08 -40.46 7.80
CA SER A 170 7.11 -39.44 7.55
C SER A 170 7.23 -39.12 6.06
N ILE A 171 8.12 -38.18 5.72
CA ILE A 171 8.43 -37.86 4.32
C ILE A 171 8.89 -39.11 3.54
N LEU A 172 9.58 -40.04 4.21
CA LEU A 172 10.02 -41.29 3.60
C LEU A 172 8.84 -42.18 3.19
N SER A 173 7.79 -42.23 4.00
CA SER A 173 6.57 -42.97 3.71
C SER A 173 5.85 -42.43 2.46
N ILE A 174 5.92 -41.11 2.24
CA ILE A 174 5.36 -40.48 1.03
C ILE A 174 6.18 -40.86 -0.21
N VAL A 175 7.51 -40.82 -0.11
CA VAL A 175 8.41 -41.22 -1.21
C VAL A 175 8.16 -42.68 -1.60
N GLU A 176 8.10 -43.58 -0.62
CA GLU A 176 7.82 -45.01 -0.83
C GLU A 176 6.47 -45.24 -1.51
N PHE A 177 5.43 -44.51 -1.09
CA PHE A 177 4.11 -44.58 -1.72
C PHE A 177 4.16 -44.13 -3.18
N VAL A 178 4.85 -43.04 -3.50
CA VAL A 178 5.00 -42.53 -4.87
C VAL A 178 5.76 -43.52 -5.74
N GLU A 179 6.85 -44.09 -5.25
CA GLU A 179 7.60 -45.13 -5.97
C GLU A 179 6.71 -46.34 -6.25
N THR A 180 5.99 -46.83 -5.25
CA THR A 180 5.08 -47.97 -5.40
C THR A 180 4.00 -47.69 -6.44
N VAL A 181 3.38 -46.51 -6.42
CA VAL A 181 2.38 -46.10 -7.41
C VAL A 181 2.98 -46.02 -8.81
N PHE A 182 4.18 -45.46 -8.95
CA PHE A 182 4.88 -45.38 -10.23
C PHE A 182 5.17 -46.78 -10.81
N TRP A 183 5.69 -47.70 -10.00
CA TRP A 183 5.91 -49.10 -10.40
C TRP A 183 4.59 -49.80 -10.77
N CYS A 184 3.51 -49.56 -10.04
CA CYS A 184 2.17 -50.07 -10.36
C CYS A 184 1.66 -49.53 -11.71
N ILE A 185 1.81 -48.23 -12.00
CA ILE A 185 1.38 -47.65 -13.28
C ILE A 185 2.19 -48.24 -14.44
N LEU A 186 3.52 -48.36 -14.30
CA LEU A 186 4.37 -48.96 -15.33
C LEU A 186 4.01 -50.43 -15.59
N THR A 187 3.74 -51.20 -14.54
CA THR A 187 3.33 -52.60 -14.69
C THR A 187 1.95 -52.72 -15.35
N LEU A 188 0.99 -51.85 -15.01
CA LEU A 188 -0.31 -51.77 -15.68
C LEU A 188 -0.16 -51.41 -17.17
N ILE A 189 0.62 -50.38 -17.51
CA ILE A 189 0.87 -50.00 -18.90
C ILE A 189 1.54 -51.16 -19.67
N SER A 190 2.54 -51.82 -19.06
CA SER A 190 3.22 -52.95 -19.71
C SER A 190 2.32 -54.17 -19.92
N THR A 191 1.37 -54.42 -19.01
CA THR A 191 0.38 -55.50 -19.14
C THR A 191 -0.68 -55.16 -20.18
N PHE A 192 -1.15 -53.91 -20.24
CA PHE A 192 -2.01 -53.42 -21.32
C PHE A 192 -1.33 -53.53 -22.69
N ILE A 193 -0.05 -53.17 -22.82
CA ILE A 193 0.72 -53.32 -24.06
C ILE A 193 0.91 -54.80 -24.43
N LYS A 194 1.18 -55.68 -23.45
CA LYS A 194 1.30 -57.13 -23.69
C LYS A 194 -0.03 -57.78 -24.09
N GLN A 195 -1.16 -57.34 -23.53
CA GLN A 195 -2.49 -57.82 -23.93
C GLN A 195 -2.87 -57.31 -25.33
N ASN A 196 -2.54 -56.06 -25.67
CA ASN A 196 -2.81 -55.49 -27.00
C ASN A 196 -1.95 -56.17 -28.10
N LYS A 197 -0.73 -56.63 -27.78
CA LYS A 197 0.09 -57.45 -28.69
C LYS A 197 -0.41 -58.90 -28.89
N ARG A 198 -1.29 -59.42 -28.03
CA ARG A 198 -1.86 -60.78 -28.16
C ARG A 198 -3.12 -60.84 -29.05
N VAL A 199 -3.69 -59.70 -29.47
CA VAL A 199 -5.01 -59.63 -30.15
C VAL A 199 -4.93 -59.38 -31.68
N GLY A 200 -3.78 -59.53 -32.36
CA GLY A 200 -3.80 -59.65 -33.84
C GLY A 200 -2.47 -59.93 -34.55
N PRO A 201 -2.48 -60.36 -35.84
CA PRO A 201 -3.34 -61.32 -36.52
C PRO A 201 -2.59 -62.65 -36.84
N LYS A 202 -3.30 -63.78 -36.93
CA LYS A 202 -2.77 -65.09 -37.37
C LYS A 202 -2.34 -65.02 -38.84
N GLN A 203 -1.04 -65.16 -39.15
CA GLN A 203 -0.57 -65.37 -40.52
C GLN A 203 -0.71 -66.85 -40.92
N SER A 204 -1.51 -67.09 -41.96
CA SER A 204 -1.64 -68.35 -42.69
C SER A 204 -0.35 -68.63 -43.47
N LYS A 205 0.30 -69.77 -43.23
CA LYS A 205 1.41 -70.25 -44.07
C LYS A 205 0.84 -71.04 -45.25
N ALA A 206 1.01 -70.49 -46.45
CA ALA A 206 0.71 -71.15 -47.71
C ALA A 206 1.80 -72.20 -48.05
N THR A 207 1.31 -73.36 -48.49
CA THR A 207 2.02 -74.50 -49.08
C THR A 207 2.81 -74.11 -50.34
N THR A 208 4.01 -74.65 -50.53
CA THR A 208 4.61 -74.79 -51.86
C THR A 208 5.30 -76.14 -51.97
N MET A 209 4.71 -77.01 -52.79
CA MET A 209 5.27 -78.26 -53.32
C MET A 209 6.42 -77.96 -54.28
N LYS A 210 7.50 -78.72 -54.16
CA LYS A 210 8.26 -79.24 -55.30
C LYS A 210 8.92 -80.55 -54.90
#